data_AF-A0A0D7ATH3-F1
#
_entry.id   AF-A0A0D7ATH3-F1
#
_cell.length_a   1.000
_cell.length_b   1.000
_cell.length_c   1.000
_cell.angle_alpha   90.00
_cell.angle_beta   90.00
_cell.angle_gamma   90.00
#
_symmetry.space_group_name_H-M   'P 1'
#
loop_
_entity.id
_entity.type
_entity.pdbx_description
1 polymer ?
#
loop_
_entity_poly.entity_id
_entity_poly.type
_entity_poly.pdbx_seq_one_letter_code
_entity_poly.pdbx_strand_id
1 'polypeptide(L)'
;MEEARQAKRRRQATWEANNRAARHDKRRARAAEGHVELRRPLSWSDIDCTVDGMFTDTCFHYPLPADTRLSALFRQIKNLYLHIFHAFDSAPSDWFVNTSNILLRSRGMVLEDHIAFLQTVLRRLQPYFRAMDITYDTYGIFFSNDDVWGREVVQMADDVHTWAADIRKILDAWDGGTLKHVLSA
;
A
#
# COMPACT_ATOMS: atom_id res chain seq x y z
N MET A 1 -6.12 62.38 -30.29
CA MET A 1 -6.50 61.63 -29.07
C MET A 1 -7.14 60.27 -29.37
N GLU A 2 -7.81 60.09 -30.51
CA GLU A 2 -8.34 58.80 -31.01
C GLU A 2 -7.31 57.65 -31.05
N GLU A 3 -6.10 57.90 -31.55
CA GLU A 3 -5.09 56.85 -31.78
C GLU A 3 -4.61 56.19 -30.48
N ALA A 4 -4.44 56.97 -29.42
CA ALA A 4 -4.03 56.47 -28.10
C ALA A 4 -5.12 55.59 -27.46
N ARG A 5 -6.40 55.91 -27.67
CA ARG A 5 -7.54 55.10 -27.21
C ARG A 5 -7.63 53.78 -27.97
N GLN A 6 -7.41 53.79 -29.29
CA GLN A 6 -7.41 52.58 -30.10
C GLN A 6 -6.23 51.66 -29.76
N ALA A 7 -5.03 52.23 -29.53
CA ALA A 7 -3.86 51.47 -29.11
C ALA A 7 -4.07 50.79 -27.75
N LYS A 8 -4.70 51.48 -26.78
CA LYS A 8 -5.04 50.92 -25.46
C LYS A 8 -6.05 49.78 -25.57
N ARG A 9 -7.09 49.93 -26.40
CA ARG A 9 -8.10 48.88 -26.65
C ARG A 9 -7.49 47.64 -27.30
N ARG A 10 -6.59 47.80 -28.27
CA ARG A 10 -5.89 46.68 -28.91
C ARG A 10 -5.03 45.92 -27.91
N ARG A 11 -4.23 46.63 -27.08
CA ARG A 11 -3.40 46.01 -26.03
C ARG A 11 -4.24 45.23 -25.00
N GLN A 12 -5.37 45.79 -24.59
CA GLN A 12 -6.28 45.13 -23.66
C GLN A 12 -6.90 43.86 -24.28
N ALA A 13 -7.36 43.94 -25.53
CA ALA A 13 -7.91 42.78 -26.24
C ALA A 13 -6.87 41.65 -26.42
N THR A 14 -5.62 42.00 -26.72
CA THR A 14 -4.52 41.02 -26.81
C THR A 14 -4.21 40.39 -25.45
N TRP A 15 -4.20 41.18 -24.37
CA TRP A 15 -3.98 40.66 -23.03
C TRP A 15 -5.11 39.72 -22.58
N GLU A 16 -6.37 40.07 -22.86
CA GLU A 16 -7.54 39.22 -22.54
C GLU A 16 -7.56 37.92 -23.36
N ALA A 17 -7.12 37.96 -24.61
CA ALA A 17 -6.96 36.76 -25.44
C ALA A 17 -5.86 35.84 -24.88
N ASN A 18 -4.70 36.40 -24.54
CA ASN A 18 -3.58 35.64 -23.95
C ASN A 18 -3.95 35.03 -22.60
N ASN A 19 -4.69 35.75 -21.75
CA ASN A 19 -5.15 35.23 -20.47
C ASN A 19 -6.18 34.09 -20.63
N ARG A 20 -7.08 34.20 -21.61
CA ARG A 20 -8.05 33.13 -21.92
C ARG A 20 -7.35 31.88 -22.43
N ALA A 21 -6.36 32.02 -23.31
CA ALA A 21 -5.52 30.92 -23.79
C ALA A 21 -4.77 30.26 -22.62
N ALA A 22 -4.09 31.04 -21.77
CA ALA A 22 -3.38 30.51 -20.61
C ALA A 22 -4.29 29.77 -19.61
N ARG A 23 -5.53 30.26 -19.39
CA ARG A 23 -6.54 29.57 -18.55
C ARG A 23 -7.10 28.31 -19.20
N HIS A 24 -7.16 28.26 -20.53
CA HIS A 24 -7.57 27.09 -21.28
C HIS A 24 -6.46 26.02 -21.23
N ASP A 25 -5.21 26.40 -21.46
CA ASP A 25 -4.06 25.50 -21.43
C ASP A 25 -3.80 24.96 -20.03
N LYS A 26 -3.95 25.78 -18.98
CA LYS A 26 -3.89 25.32 -17.58
C LYS A 26 -5.01 24.32 -17.24
N ARG A 27 -6.19 24.46 -17.85
CA ARG A 27 -7.28 23.48 -17.70
C ARG A 27 -6.99 22.19 -18.47
N ARG A 28 -6.39 22.31 -19.66
CA ARG A 28 -5.99 21.17 -20.49
C ARG A 28 -4.85 20.36 -19.87
N ALA A 29 -3.85 21.03 -19.31
CA ALA A 29 -2.74 20.40 -18.59
C ALA A 29 -3.23 19.65 -17.33
N ARG A 30 -4.10 20.28 -16.53
CA ARG A 30 -4.73 19.63 -15.37
C ARG A 30 -5.62 18.44 -15.73
N ALA A 31 -6.32 18.51 -16.86
CA ALA A 31 -7.09 17.37 -17.36
C ALA A 31 -6.17 16.22 -17.81
N ALA A 32 -5.10 16.53 -18.54
CA ALA A 32 -4.14 15.54 -19.03
C ALA A 32 -3.39 14.81 -17.89
N GLU A 33 -2.94 15.54 -16.86
CA GLU A 33 -2.28 14.95 -15.67
C GLU A 33 -3.27 14.19 -14.78
N GLY A 34 -4.48 14.74 -14.56
CA GLY A 34 -5.50 14.12 -13.74
C GLY A 34 -6.03 12.80 -14.30
N HIS A 35 -6.18 12.66 -15.62
CA HIS A 35 -6.74 11.44 -16.22
C HIS A 35 -5.82 10.22 -16.13
N VAL A 36 -4.49 10.40 -16.13
CA VAL A 36 -3.52 9.31 -16.01
C VAL A 36 -3.45 8.80 -14.56
N GLU A 37 -3.51 9.72 -13.58
CA GLU A 37 -3.46 9.35 -12.17
C GLU A 37 -4.78 8.79 -11.63
N LEU A 38 -5.93 9.25 -12.15
CA LEU A 38 -7.25 8.77 -11.74
C LEU A 38 -7.54 7.31 -12.11
N ARG A 39 -6.81 6.76 -13.09
CA ARG A 39 -6.98 5.40 -13.61
C ARG A 39 -5.78 4.49 -13.35
N ARG A 40 -4.81 4.92 -12.54
CA ARG A 40 -3.65 4.07 -12.24
C ARG A 40 -4.14 2.82 -11.50
N PRO A 41 -3.98 1.61 -12.07
CA PRO A 41 -4.42 0.40 -11.40
C PRO A 41 -3.56 0.15 -10.17
N LEU A 42 -4.18 -0.36 -9.11
CA LEU A 42 -3.43 -0.99 -8.02
C LEU A 42 -2.85 -2.31 -8.53
N SER A 43 -1.64 -2.63 -8.08
CA SER A 43 -0.96 -3.89 -8.36
C SER A 43 -0.47 -4.51 -7.06
N TRP A 44 -0.45 -5.84 -7.02
CA TRP A 44 0.06 -6.62 -5.91
C TRP A 44 0.64 -7.91 -6.49
N SER A 45 1.85 -8.26 -6.08
CA SER A 45 2.63 -9.34 -6.67
C SER A 45 2.15 -10.73 -6.23
N ASP A 46 1.22 -10.78 -5.28
CA ASP A 46 0.61 -12.00 -4.75
C ASP A 46 1.62 -12.93 -4.08
N ILE A 47 1.11 -14.00 -3.46
CA ILE A 47 1.89 -15.08 -2.89
C ILE A 47 1.60 -16.33 -3.73
N ASP A 48 2.65 -16.92 -4.31
CA ASP A 48 2.56 -18.01 -5.29
C ASP A 48 2.58 -19.42 -4.68
N CYS A 49 2.75 -19.54 -3.35
CA CYS A 49 2.82 -20.80 -2.64
C CYS A 49 1.81 -20.88 -1.48
N THR A 50 1.48 -22.09 -1.02
CA THR A 50 0.59 -22.29 0.14
C THR A 50 1.33 -22.09 1.46
N VAL A 51 0.59 -21.88 2.56
CA VAL A 51 1.16 -21.81 3.92
C VAL A 51 2.07 -23.00 4.22
N ASP A 52 1.61 -24.23 3.93
CA ASP A 52 2.42 -25.44 4.14
C ASP A 52 3.68 -25.45 3.28
N GLY A 53 3.59 -24.95 2.04
CA GLY A 53 4.73 -24.78 1.15
C GLY A 53 5.80 -23.87 1.77
N MET A 54 5.40 -22.75 2.36
CA MET A 54 6.31 -21.80 3.02
C MET A 54 7.05 -22.40 4.21
N PHE A 55 6.40 -23.26 5.00
CA PHE A 55 7.04 -23.88 6.17
C PHE A 55 8.20 -24.79 5.80
N THR A 56 8.16 -25.37 4.61
CA THR A 56 9.22 -26.21 4.06
C THR A 56 10.13 -25.47 3.07
N ASP A 57 9.85 -24.21 2.80
CA ASP A 57 10.55 -23.44 1.78
C ASP A 57 12.01 -23.14 2.19
N THR A 58 12.90 -23.31 1.23
CA THR A 58 14.34 -23.09 1.34
C THR A 58 14.83 -22.00 0.38
N CYS A 59 13.95 -21.23 -0.26
CA CYS A 59 14.33 -20.14 -1.15
C CYS A 59 15.12 -19.05 -0.43
N PHE A 60 14.88 -18.85 0.87
CA PHE A 60 15.56 -17.85 1.68
C PHE A 60 16.70 -18.43 2.49
N HIS A 61 17.80 -17.67 2.58
CA HIS A 61 18.99 -18.03 3.34
C HIS A 61 19.21 -17.01 4.46
N TYR A 62 19.16 -17.46 5.71
CA TYR A 62 19.35 -16.64 6.91
C TYR A 62 19.89 -17.50 8.06
N PRO A 63 20.53 -16.89 9.08
CA PRO A 63 21.06 -17.63 10.21
C PRO A 63 19.92 -18.22 11.05
N LEU A 64 20.20 -19.34 11.72
CA LEU A 64 19.23 -20.08 12.53
C LEU A 64 19.74 -20.28 13.95
N PRO A 65 18.84 -20.33 14.96
CA PRO A 65 19.16 -20.76 16.30
C PRO A 65 19.78 -22.16 16.34
N ALA A 66 20.66 -22.40 17.33
CA ALA A 66 21.30 -23.72 17.49
C ALA A 66 20.33 -24.81 17.97
N ASP A 67 19.31 -24.43 18.75
CA ASP A 67 18.25 -25.35 19.16
C ASP A 67 17.37 -25.70 17.96
N THR A 68 17.18 -27.00 17.70
CA THR A 68 16.49 -27.50 16.50
C THR A 68 15.00 -27.20 16.49
N ARG A 69 14.35 -27.19 17.66
CA ARG A 69 12.91 -26.89 17.79
C ARG A 69 12.68 -25.39 17.62
N LEU A 70 13.51 -24.58 18.26
CA LEU A 70 13.51 -23.13 18.10
C LEU A 70 13.79 -22.75 16.64
N SER A 71 14.77 -23.39 16.00
CA SER A 71 15.09 -23.18 14.59
C SER A 71 13.92 -23.52 13.67
N ALA A 72 13.13 -24.56 13.98
CA ALA A 72 11.99 -24.93 13.15
C ALA A 72 10.90 -23.87 13.19
N LEU A 73 10.50 -23.41 14.38
CA LEU A 73 9.49 -22.36 14.52
C LEU A 73 9.98 -21.01 13.99
N PHE A 74 11.24 -20.65 14.28
CA PHE A 74 11.85 -19.43 13.75
C PHE A 74 11.81 -19.40 12.22
N ARG A 75 12.16 -20.52 11.57
CA ARG A 75 12.10 -20.64 10.11
C ARG A 75 10.67 -20.44 9.58
N GLN A 76 9.68 -21.04 10.23
CA GLN A 76 8.27 -20.88 9.82
C GLN A 76 7.82 -19.42 9.88
N ILE A 77 8.12 -18.73 10.99
CA ILE A 77 7.81 -17.31 11.18
C ILE A 77 8.55 -16.46 10.13
N LYS A 78 9.85 -16.70 9.96
CA LYS A 78 10.69 -15.93 9.03
C LYS A 78 10.25 -16.12 7.58
N ASN A 79 9.89 -17.34 7.17
CA ASN A 79 9.38 -17.60 5.82
C ASN A 79 8.02 -16.93 5.60
N LEU A 80 7.08 -17.01 6.55
CA LEU A 80 5.81 -16.29 6.46
C LEU A 80 6.04 -14.79 6.29
N TYR A 81 6.89 -14.20 7.15
CA TYR A 81 7.24 -12.79 7.07
C TYR A 81 7.82 -12.41 5.70
N LEU A 82 8.83 -13.15 5.22
CA LEU A 82 9.51 -12.83 3.96
C LEU A 82 8.59 -12.95 2.76
N HIS A 83 7.75 -13.98 2.69
CA HIS A 83 6.78 -14.11 1.60
C HIS A 83 5.74 -12.99 1.59
N ILE A 84 5.20 -12.61 2.74
CA ILE A 84 4.28 -11.47 2.84
C ILE A 84 5.00 -10.17 2.45
N PHE A 85 6.22 -9.96 2.95
CA PHE A 85 7.05 -8.79 2.64
C PHE A 85 7.34 -8.68 1.14
N HIS A 86 7.69 -9.79 0.48
CA HIS A 86 7.94 -9.82 -0.96
C HIS A 86 6.67 -9.65 -1.80
N ALA A 87 5.50 -10.08 -1.30
CA ALA A 87 4.22 -9.80 -1.96
C ALA A 87 3.93 -8.29 -2.06
N PHE A 88 4.52 -7.49 -1.17
CA PHE A 88 4.52 -6.03 -1.23
C PHE A 88 5.78 -5.45 -1.89
N ASP A 89 6.36 -6.16 -2.87
CA ASP A 89 7.54 -5.75 -3.62
C ASP A 89 8.76 -5.41 -2.75
N SER A 90 8.86 -6.02 -1.56
CA SER A 90 9.91 -5.74 -0.57
C SER A 90 9.90 -4.30 -0.03
N ALA A 91 8.79 -3.58 -0.18
CA ALA A 91 8.60 -2.23 0.35
C ALA A 91 7.14 -2.00 0.79
N PRO A 92 6.66 -2.67 1.85
CA PRO A 92 5.27 -2.54 2.33
C PRO A 92 4.85 -1.08 2.56
N SER A 93 5.69 -0.28 3.22
CA SER A 93 5.41 1.14 3.48
C SER A 93 5.16 1.92 2.19
N ASP A 94 5.99 1.71 1.16
CA ASP A 94 5.83 2.38 -0.14
C ASP A 94 4.56 1.91 -0.85
N TRP A 95 4.25 0.61 -0.75
CA TRP A 95 3.01 0.05 -1.30
C TRP A 95 1.77 0.68 -0.66
N PHE A 96 1.75 0.85 0.67
CA PHE A 96 0.64 1.50 1.38
C PHE A 96 0.52 2.99 1.07
N VAL A 97 1.64 3.72 0.99
CA VAL A 97 1.65 5.14 0.60
C VAL A 97 1.14 5.32 -0.83
N ASN A 98 1.62 4.50 -1.77
CA ASN A 98 1.16 4.53 -3.16
C ASN A 98 -0.32 4.20 -3.29
N THR A 99 -0.77 3.15 -2.59
CA THR A 99 -2.19 2.76 -2.53
C THR A 99 -3.04 3.89 -2.00
N SER A 100 -2.64 4.52 -0.89
CA SER A 100 -3.35 5.65 -0.28
C SER A 100 -3.45 6.84 -1.23
N ASN A 101 -2.35 7.18 -1.92
CA ASN A 101 -2.32 8.25 -2.91
C ASN A 101 -3.27 8.00 -4.09
N ILE A 102 -3.32 6.75 -4.57
CA ILE A 102 -4.24 6.34 -5.64
C ILE A 102 -5.68 6.47 -5.15
N LEU A 103 -6.01 5.89 -3.99
CA LEU A 103 -7.35 5.94 -3.40
C LEU A 103 -7.82 7.37 -3.12
N LEU A 104 -6.95 8.28 -2.66
CA LEU A 104 -7.27 9.70 -2.44
C LEU A 104 -7.74 10.39 -3.73
N ARG A 105 -7.22 9.95 -4.87
CA ARG A 105 -7.55 10.51 -6.19
C ARG A 105 -8.75 9.79 -6.81
N SER A 106 -8.93 8.49 -6.60
CA SER A 106 -10.04 7.70 -7.15
C SER A 106 -11.44 8.19 -6.74
N ARG A 107 -12.41 8.00 -7.64
CA ARG A 107 -13.84 8.39 -7.50
C ARG A 107 -14.76 7.40 -8.23
N GLY A 108 -16.01 7.30 -7.78
CA GLY A 108 -17.06 6.50 -8.43
C GLY A 108 -16.64 5.04 -8.60
N MET A 109 -17.01 4.44 -9.74
CA MET A 109 -16.68 3.04 -10.08
C MET A 109 -15.21 2.68 -9.90
N VAL A 110 -14.27 3.57 -10.25
CA VAL A 110 -12.83 3.27 -10.12
C VAL A 110 -12.41 3.12 -8.66
N LEU A 111 -13.02 3.89 -7.75
CA LEU A 111 -12.77 3.73 -6.32
C LEU A 111 -13.34 2.39 -5.83
N GLU A 112 -14.55 2.02 -6.26
CA GLU A 112 -15.16 0.73 -5.93
C GLU A 112 -14.29 -0.44 -6.41
N ASP A 113 -13.75 -0.36 -7.64
CA ASP A 113 -12.83 -1.37 -8.19
C ASP A 113 -11.55 -1.49 -7.34
N HIS A 114 -10.97 -0.36 -6.92
CA HIS A 114 -9.80 -0.38 -6.04
C HIS A 114 -10.09 -0.95 -4.65
N ILE A 115 -11.28 -0.68 -4.09
CA ILE A 115 -11.70 -1.27 -2.81
C ILE A 115 -11.91 -2.78 -2.96
N ALA A 116 -12.58 -3.24 -4.03
CA ALA A 116 -12.76 -4.66 -4.31
C ALA A 116 -11.42 -5.40 -4.51
N PHE A 117 -10.44 -4.72 -5.13
CA PHE A 117 -9.07 -5.21 -5.23
C PHE A 117 -8.43 -5.38 -3.84
N LEU A 118 -8.51 -4.38 -2.96
CA LEU A 118 -7.97 -4.47 -1.60
C LEU A 118 -8.65 -5.55 -0.75
N GLN A 119 -9.97 -5.72 -0.89
CA GLN A 119 -10.69 -6.84 -0.27
C GLN A 119 -10.15 -8.20 -0.74
N THR A 120 -9.83 -8.31 -2.04
CA THR A 120 -9.23 -9.53 -2.60
C THR A 120 -7.85 -9.77 -2.02
N VAL A 121 -7.00 -8.75 -1.94
CA VAL A 121 -5.66 -8.83 -1.32
C VAL A 121 -5.78 -9.30 0.14
N LEU A 122 -6.64 -8.67 0.95
CA LEU A 122 -6.85 -9.06 2.35
C LEU A 122 -7.31 -10.51 2.46
N ARG A 123 -8.30 -10.91 1.67
CA ARG A 123 -8.83 -12.28 1.67
C ARG A 123 -7.74 -13.30 1.31
N ARG A 124 -6.86 -12.98 0.37
CA ARG A 124 -5.75 -13.85 -0.02
C ARG A 124 -4.63 -13.89 1.02
N LEU A 125 -4.40 -12.80 1.74
CA LEU A 125 -3.41 -12.73 2.81
C LEU A 125 -3.88 -13.37 4.14
N GLN A 126 -5.19 -13.44 4.36
CA GLN A 126 -5.79 -13.90 5.62
C GLN A 126 -5.27 -15.27 6.12
N PRO A 127 -5.05 -16.30 5.28
CA PRO A 127 -4.48 -17.57 5.73
C PRO A 127 -3.06 -17.41 6.30
N TYR A 128 -2.24 -16.54 5.71
CA TYR A 128 -0.86 -16.29 6.14
C TYR A 128 -0.80 -15.47 7.42
N PHE A 129 -1.68 -14.47 7.57
CA PHE A 129 -1.83 -13.73 8.83
C PHE A 129 -2.23 -14.67 9.97
N ARG A 130 -3.21 -15.55 9.73
CA ARG A 130 -3.62 -16.55 10.72
C ARG A 130 -2.49 -17.54 11.04
N ALA A 131 -1.71 -17.96 10.05
CA ALA A 131 -0.56 -18.83 10.25
C ALA A 131 0.52 -18.13 11.09
N MET A 132 0.76 -16.85 10.86
CA MET A 132 1.67 -16.02 11.66
C MET A 132 1.21 -15.99 13.11
N ASP A 133 -0.07 -15.69 13.38
CA ASP A 133 -0.64 -15.67 14.74
C ASP A 133 -0.38 -16.99 15.48
N ILE A 134 -0.77 -18.11 14.87
CA ILE A 134 -0.65 -19.44 15.49
C ILE A 134 0.82 -19.79 15.73
N THR A 135 1.71 -19.52 14.77
CA THR A 135 3.12 -19.88 14.87
C THR A 135 3.83 -19.00 15.90
N TYR A 136 3.50 -17.71 15.96
CA TYR A 136 4.01 -16.77 16.96
C TYR A 136 3.53 -17.12 18.37
N ASP A 137 2.24 -17.41 18.56
CA ASP A 137 1.71 -17.87 19.84
C ASP A 137 2.40 -19.15 20.31
N THR A 138 2.61 -20.10 19.38
CA THR A 138 3.35 -21.34 19.64
C THR A 138 4.78 -21.04 20.07
N TYR A 139 5.46 -20.12 19.36
CA TYR A 139 6.80 -19.67 19.73
C TYR A 139 6.82 -19.08 21.14
N GLY A 140 5.91 -18.17 21.47
CA GLY A 140 5.83 -17.53 22.78
C GLY A 140 5.58 -18.51 23.94
N ILE A 141 4.80 -19.56 23.71
CA ILE A 141 4.53 -20.62 24.72
C ILE A 141 5.80 -21.42 25.02
N PHE A 142 6.60 -21.76 23.99
CA PHE A 142 7.75 -22.65 24.15
C PHE A 142 9.07 -21.92 24.39
N PHE A 143 9.19 -20.66 23.97
CA PHE A 143 10.46 -19.95 23.87
C PHE A 143 10.28 -18.45 24.21
N SER A 144 10.02 -18.13 25.49
CA SER A 144 9.87 -16.74 25.96
C SER A 144 11.20 -16.04 26.29
N ASN A 145 12.25 -16.25 25.50
CA ASN A 145 13.58 -15.72 25.79
C ASN A 145 13.79 -14.34 25.13
N ASP A 146 14.28 -13.35 25.89
CA ASP A 146 14.68 -12.02 25.41
C ASP A 146 16.02 -12.03 24.61
N ASP A 147 16.35 -13.14 23.96
CA ASP A 147 17.53 -13.22 23.12
C ASP A 147 17.30 -12.49 21.76
N VAL A 148 18.32 -12.49 20.91
CA VAL A 148 18.24 -11.81 19.59
C VAL A 148 17.11 -12.41 18.74
N TRP A 149 16.86 -13.71 18.84
CA TRP A 149 15.86 -14.41 18.05
C TRP A 149 14.45 -14.07 18.51
N GLY A 150 14.24 -14.00 19.82
CA GLY A 150 12.96 -13.57 20.41
C GLY A 150 12.58 -12.17 19.92
N ARG A 151 13.51 -11.21 19.99
CA ARG A 151 13.26 -9.84 19.49
C ARG A 151 12.93 -9.80 18.01
N GLU A 152 13.64 -10.57 17.19
CA GLU A 152 13.39 -10.62 15.76
C GLU A 152 12.01 -11.23 15.43
N VAL A 153 11.62 -12.28 16.16
CA VAL A 153 10.30 -12.91 16.03
C VAL A 153 9.17 -11.94 16.39
N VAL A 154 9.31 -11.21 17.50
CA VAL A 154 8.34 -10.17 17.91
C VAL A 154 8.21 -9.12 16.82
N GLN A 155 9.32 -8.57 16.32
CA GLN A 155 9.28 -7.54 15.27
C GLN A 155 8.57 -8.02 14.01
N MET A 156 8.87 -9.25 13.56
CA MET A 156 8.24 -9.81 12.34
C MET A 156 6.73 -10.00 12.51
N ALA A 157 6.28 -10.44 13.70
CA ALA A 157 4.86 -10.58 13.98
C ALA A 157 4.17 -9.20 14.01
N ASP A 158 4.76 -8.23 14.71
CA ASP A 158 4.25 -6.86 14.81
C ASP A 158 4.14 -6.19 13.42
N ASP A 159 5.14 -6.36 12.55
CA ASP A 159 5.13 -5.84 11.19
C ASP A 159 3.97 -6.44 10.37
N VAL A 160 3.81 -7.77 10.41
CA VAL A 160 2.74 -8.46 9.68
C VAL A 160 1.36 -8.06 10.21
N HIS A 161 1.20 -7.92 11.52
CA HIS A 161 -0.03 -7.41 12.13
C HIS A 161 -0.33 -5.98 11.71
N THR A 162 0.69 -5.12 11.65
CA THR A 162 0.57 -3.75 11.20
C THR A 162 0.07 -3.70 9.75
N TRP A 163 0.66 -4.49 8.84
CA TRP A 163 0.20 -4.53 7.44
C TRP A 163 -1.23 -5.05 7.32
N ALA A 164 -1.62 -6.06 8.10
CA ALA A 164 -2.99 -6.53 8.13
C ALA A 164 -3.97 -5.45 8.65
N ALA A 165 -3.58 -4.74 9.70
CA ALA A 165 -4.36 -3.66 10.29
C ALA A 165 -4.50 -2.47 9.34
N ASP A 166 -3.46 -2.12 8.58
CA ASP A 166 -3.49 -1.03 7.62
C ASP A 166 -4.47 -1.29 6.46
N ILE A 167 -4.49 -2.52 5.92
CA ILE A 167 -5.49 -2.87 4.89
C ILE A 167 -6.90 -2.79 5.48
N ARG A 168 -7.13 -3.36 6.66
CA ARG A 168 -8.44 -3.31 7.33
C ARG A 168 -8.89 -1.88 7.62
N LYS A 169 -7.99 -1.04 8.13
CA LYS A 169 -8.24 0.38 8.39
C LYS A 169 -8.72 1.14 7.14
N ILE A 170 -8.13 0.86 5.98
CA ILE A 170 -8.57 1.45 4.71
C ILE A 170 -9.99 0.97 4.35
N LEU A 171 -10.25 -0.34 4.46
CA LEU A 171 -11.56 -0.93 4.13
C LEU A 171 -12.67 -0.47 5.10
N ASP A 172 -12.40 -0.46 6.40
CA ASP A 172 -13.33 0.01 7.43
C ASP A 172 -13.64 1.50 7.25
N ALA A 173 -12.65 2.31 6.86
CA ALA A 173 -12.86 3.73 6.57
C ALA A 173 -13.69 3.95 5.30
N TRP A 174 -13.61 3.05 4.32
CA TRP A 174 -14.52 3.05 3.18
C TRP A 174 -15.96 2.74 3.60
N ASP A 175 -16.17 1.66 4.34
CA ASP A 175 -17.50 1.25 4.82
C ASP A 175 -18.13 2.31 5.73
N GLY A 176 -17.32 2.98 6.55
CA GLY A 176 -17.74 4.09 7.42
C GLY A 176 -17.86 5.45 6.73
N GLY A 177 -17.54 5.57 5.45
CA GLY A 177 -17.57 6.85 4.71
C GLY A 177 -16.52 7.88 5.15
N THR A 178 -15.50 7.47 5.91
CA THR A 178 -14.42 8.33 6.44
C THR A 178 -13.09 8.19 5.70
N LEU A 179 -13.05 7.41 4.61
CA LEU A 179 -11.85 7.06 3.86
C LEU A 179 -10.92 8.25 3.59
N LYS A 180 -11.44 9.37 3.08
CA LYS A 180 -10.59 10.53 2.76
C LYS A 180 -9.97 11.15 4.00
N HIS A 181 -10.64 11.17 5.14
CA HIS A 181 -10.06 11.66 6.40
C HIS A 181 -8.89 10.76 6.84
N VAL A 182 -9.10 9.44 6.81
CA VAL A 182 -8.10 8.45 7.22
C VAL A 182 -6.86 8.47 6.33
N LEU A 183 -7.04 8.65 5.02
CA LEU A 183 -5.92 8.71 4.08
C LEU A 183 -5.17 10.06 4.08
N SER A 184 -5.72 11.10 4.70
CA SER A 184 -5.12 12.46 4.73
C SER A 184 -4.41 12.79 6.04
N ALA A 185 -4.53 11.91 7.04
CA ALA A 185 -3.93 12.05 8.37
C ALA A 185 -2.52 11.45 8.39
#